data_AF-A0A848UFS7-F1
#
_entry.id   AF-A0A848UFS7-F1
#
_cell.length_a   1.000
_cell.length_b   1.000
_cell.length_c   1.000
_cell.angle_alpha   90.00
_cell.angle_beta   90.00
_cell.angle_gamma   90.00
#
_symmetry.space_group_name_H-M   'P 1'
#
loop_
_entity.id
_entity.type
_entity.pdbx_description
1 polymer ?
#
loop_
_entity_poly.entity_id
_entity_poly.type
_entity_poly.pdbx_seq_one_letter_code
_entity_poly.pdbx_strand_id
1 'polypeptide(L)'
;MSQPASHALRRVPLPEGTLPVGAALLIAGVATYAFFKVGEVALGSDEFKPIVAMWFATFLLAPGFFLPLEQELGRALSHRLARGEGGRPVVRRIVTIGAVITGVVLAVVLIASPVITSEYFDGDWWMLIALATAFVA
;
A
#
# COMPACT_ATOMS: atom_id res chain seq x y z
N MET A 1 54.87 6.02 -18.31
CA MET A 1 54.05 7.17 -17.88
C MET A 1 52.65 6.65 -17.59
N SER A 2 52.30 6.51 -16.31
CA SER A 2 51.02 6.00 -15.80
C SER A 2 49.99 7.13 -15.82
N GLN A 3 48.90 6.99 -16.57
CA GLN A 3 47.77 7.92 -16.49
C GLN A 3 46.94 7.63 -15.23
N PRO A 4 46.55 8.64 -14.44
CA PRO A 4 45.62 8.44 -13.34
C PRO A 4 44.20 8.32 -13.89
N ALA A 5 43.56 7.16 -13.71
CA ALA A 5 42.13 7.00 -13.95
C ALA A 5 41.36 7.81 -12.89
N SER A 6 40.94 9.02 -13.25
CA SER A 6 39.98 9.78 -12.49
C SER A 6 38.62 9.06 -12.56
N HIS A 7 38.32 8.26 -11.54
CA HIS A 7 36.96 7.80 -11.28
C HIS A 7 36.10 9.01 -10.90
N ALA A 8 35.70 9.80 -11.89
CA ALA A 8 34.59 10.72 -11.74
C ALA A 8 33.40 9.88 -11.30
N LEU A 9 32.89 10.15 -10.09
CA LEU A 9 31.66 9.56 -9.56
C LEU A 9 30.56 9.77 -10.61
N ARG A 10 30.32 8.74 -11.42
CA ARG A 10 29.32 8.72 -12.47
C ARG A 10 27.99 8.87 -11.73
N ARG A 11 27.43 10.08 -11.69
CA ARG A 11 26.09 10.30 -11.15
C ARG A 11 25.18 9.36 -11.94
N VAL A 12 24.66 8.34 -11.29
CA VAL A 12 23.69 7.44 -11.91
C VAL A 12 22.52 8.33 -12.31
N PRO A 13 22.21 8.46 -13.61
CA PRO A 13 21.08 9.27 -14.04
C PRO A 13 19.82 8.61 -13.45
N LEU A 14 19.18 9.30 -12.51
CA LEU A 14 17.92 8.84 -11.94
C LEU A 14 16.83 8.90 -13.02
N PRO A 15 15.89 7.95 -13.05
CA PRO A 15 14.74 8.02 -13.94
C PRO A 15 14.01 9.35 -13.81
N GLU A 16 13.46 9.84 -14.91
CA GLU A 16 12.60 11.02 -14.89
C GLU A 16 11.44 10.81 -13.90
N GLY A 17 11.14 11.83 -13.10
CA GLY A 17 10.13 11.75 -12.04
C GLY A 17 10.63 11.28 -10.67
N THR A 18 11.89 10.85 -10.53
CA THR A 18 12.42 10.42 -9.21
C THR A 18 12.35 11.52 -8.15
N LEU A 19 12.68 12.77 -8.51
CA LEU A 19 12.62 13.90 -7.58
C LEU A 19 11.18 14.21 -7.13
N PRO A 20 10.19 14.35 -8.03
CA PRO A 20 8.78 14.46 -7.64
C PRO A 20 8.28 13.33 -6.73
N VAL A 21 8.58 12.06 -7.07
CA VAL A 21 8.17 10.90 -6.27
C VAL A 21 8.82 10.93 -4.89
N GLY A 22 10.12 11.22 -4.81
CA GLY A 22 10.83 11.34 -3.54
C GLY A 22 10.27 12.46 -2.65
N ALA A 23 9.95 13.62 -3.24
CA ALA A 23 9.31 14.72 -2.52
C ALA A 23 7.91 14.35 -2.01
N ALA A 24 7.10 13.67 -2.84
CA ALA A 24 5.78 13.21 -2.45
C ALA A 24 5.84 12.18 -1.30
N LEU A 25 6.79 11.24 -1.35
CA LEU A 25 7.01 10.27 -0.28
C LEU A 25 7.45 10.95 1.03
N LEU A 26 8.33 11.95 0.95
CA LEU A 26 8.74 12.73 2.12
C LEU A 26 7.56 13.47 2.74
N ILE A 27 6.75 14.14 1.93
CA ILE A 27 5.53 14.84 2.38
C ILE A 27 4.56 13.85 3.03
N ALA A 28 4.32 12.70 2.40
CA ALA A 28 3.45 11.66 2.95
C ALA A 28 3.95 11.14 4.31
N GLY A 29 5.27 10.94 4.45
CA GLY A 29 5.88 10.54 5.71
C GLY A 29 5.71 11.60 6.82
N VAL A 30 5.98 12.87 6.51
CA VAL A 30 5.80 13.98 7.47
C VAL A 30 4.33 14.13 7.87
N ALA A 31 3.41 14.03 6.91
CA ALA A 31 1.98 14.09 7.17
C ALA A 31 1.50 12.93 8.06
N THR A 32 2.00 11.71 7.81
CA THR A 32 1.70 10.54 8.63
C THR A 32 2.21 10.70 10.07
N TYR A 33 3.44 11.19 10.23
CA TYR A 33 3.99 11.49 11.56
C TYR A 33 3.17 12.55 12.29
N ALA A 34 2.80 13.64 11.62
CA ALA A 34 1.97 14.69 12.19
C ALA A 34 0.59 14.16 12.59
N PHE A 35 -0.03 13.32 11.75
CA PHE A 35 -1.30 12.66 12.05
C PHE A 35 -1.22 11.82 13.33
N PHE A 36 -0.19 10.97 13.46
CA PHE A 36 0.00 10.19 14.68
C PHE A 36 0.25 11.06 15.91
N LYS A 37 1.06 12.12 15.77
CA LYS A 37 1.36 12.99 16.90
C LYS A 37 0.14 13.77 17.38
N VAL A 38 -0.64 14.31 16.45
CA VAL A 38 -1.87 15.03 16.76
C VAL A 38 -2.92 14.08 17.32
N GLY A 39 -3.09 12.89 16.72
CA GLY A 39 -4.03 11.88 17.19
C GLY A 39 -3.76 11.44 18.62
N GLU A 40 -2.50 11.15 18.96
CA GLU A 40 -2.11 10.78 20.32
C GLU A 40 -2.39 11.91 21.34
N VAL A 41 -2.14 13.16 20.97
CA VAL A 41 -2.42 14.32 21.85
C VAL A 41 -3.92 14.58 22.00
N ALA A 42 -4.70 14.37 20.95
CA ALA A 42 -6.13 14.69 20.93
C ALA A 42 -7.01 13.63 21.59
N LEU A 43 -6.66 12.35 21.42
CA LEU A 43 -7.46 11.20 21.89
C LEU A 43 -6.83 10.52 23.11
N GLY A 44 -5.54 10.76 23.38
CA GLY A 44 -4.79 10.02 24.38
C GLY A 44 -4.26 8.68 23.82
N SER A 45 -3.17 8.20 24.41
CA SER A 45 -2.44 7.04 23.87
C SER A 45 -3.25 5.74 23.89
N ASP A 46 -4.19 5.55 24.83
CA ASP A 46 -4.96 4.32 24.91
C ASP A 46 -6.08 4.24 23.86
N GLU A 47 -6.83 5.32 23.65
CA GLU A 47 -7.91 5.36 22.65
C GLU A 47 -7.36 5.42 21.22
N PHE A 48 -6.15 5.92 21.02
CA PHE A 48 -5.53 6.02 19.69
C PHE A 48 -4.89 4.70 19.22
N LYS A 49 -4.59 3.75 20.13
CA LYS A 49 -3.92 2.48 19.80
C LYS A 49 -4.61 1.67 18.69
N PRO A 50 -5.94 1.42 18.73
CA PRO A 50 -6.58 0.63 17.68
C PRO A 50 -6.53 1.31 16.31
N ILE A 51 -6.54 2.65 16.27
CA ILE A 51 -6.42 3.43 15.03
C ILE A 51 -5.01 3.28 14.43
N VAL A 52 -3.97 3.31 15.28
CA VAL A 52 -2.59 3.08 14.84
C VAL A 52 -2.42 1.63 14.34
N ALA A 53 -2.99 0.66 15.06
CA ALA A 53 -3.00 -0.74 14.63
C ALA A 53 -3.67 -0.88 13.25
N MET A 54 -4.81 -0.24 13.03
CA MET A 54 -5.48 -0.22 11.72
C MET A 54 -4.59 0.32 10.61
N TRP A 55 -3.89 1.44 10.88
CA TRP A 55 -2.98 2.03 9.91
C TRP A 55 -1.88 1.02 9.52
N PHE A 56 -1.27 0.33 10.48
CA PHE A 56 -0.25 -0.68 10.19
C PHE A 56 -0.81 -1.89 9.44
N ALA A 57 -1.99 -2.39 9.83
CA ALA A 57 -2.64 -3.49 9.15
C ALA A 57 -2.91 -3.15 7.68
N THR A 58 -3.50 -1.98 7.40
CA THR A 58 -3.80 -1.55 6.02
C THR A 58 -2.53 -1.28 5.22
N PHE A 59 -1.53 -0.63 5.82
CA PHE A 59 -0.24 -0.35 5.17
C PHE A 59 0.54 -1.62 4.80
N LEU A 60 0.37 -2.70 5.57
CA LEU A 60 0.95 -4.01 5.26
C LEU A 60 0.11 -4.76 4.21
N LEU A 61 -1.18 -4.92 4.48
CA LEU A 61 -2.02 -5.85 3.74
C LEU A 61 -2.37 -5.31 2.35
N ALA A 62 -2.70 -4.02 2.20
CA ALA A 62 -3.12 -3.49 0.92
C ALA A 62 -1.99 -3.56 -0.13
N PRO A 63 -0.77 -3.04 0.11
CA PRO A 63 0.34 -3.25 -0.81
C PRO A 63 0.72 -4.73 -0.93
N GLY A 64 0.66 -5.49 0.17
CA GLY A 64 0.99 -6.93 0.17
C GLY A 64 0.16 -7.75 -0.82
N PHE A 65 -1.13 -7.45 -0.95
CA PHE A 65 -2.03 -8.15 -1.86
C PHE A 65 -2.17 -7.51 -3.24
N PHE A 66 -2.23 -6.18 -3.31
CA PHE A 66 -2.61 -5.47 -4.54
C PHE A 66 -1.45 -4.89 -5.33
N LEU A 67 -0.29 -4.65 -4.72
CA LEU A 67 0.87 -4.12 -5.45
C LEU A 67 1.37 -5.08 -6.55
N PRO A 68 1.46 -6.41 -6.33
CA PRO A 68 1.83 -7.34 -7.41
C PRO A 68 0.80 -7.34 -8.54
N LEU A 69 -0.48 -7.22 -8.20
CA LEU A 69 -1.57 -7.17 -9.17
C LEU A 69 -1.50 -5.88 -10.01
N GLU A 70 -1.21 -4.75 -9.38
CA GLU A 70 -1.00 -3.46 -10.03
C GLU A 70 0.21 -3.49 -10.98
N GLN A 71 1.32 -4.05 -10.53
CA GLN A 71 2.53 -4.22 -11.33
C GLN A 71 2.27 -5.09 -12.58
N GLU A 72 1.55 -6.20 -12.41
CA GLU A 72 1.19 -7.10 -13.51
C GLU A 72 0.21 -6.45 -14.50
N LEU A 73 -0.78 -5.71 -14.00
CA LEU A 73 -1.68 -4.91 -14.83
C LEU A 73 -0.90 -3.89 -15.67
N GLY A 74 -0.01 -3.13 -15.04
CA GLY A 74 0.84 -2.15 -15.72
C GLY A 74 1.67 -2.80 -16.82
N ARG A 75 2.39 -3.88 -16.50
CA ARG A 75 3.20 -4.63 -17.45
C ARG A 75 2.38 -5.16 -18.63
N ALA A 76 1.23 -5.78 -18.36
CA ALA A 76 0.39 -6.38 -19.38
C ALA A 76 -0.28 -5.32 -20.27
N LEU A 77 -0.73 -4.21 -19.70
CA LEU A 77 -1.30 -3.09 -20.47
C LEU A 77 -0.24 -2.45 -21.38
N SER A 78 0.95 -2.16 -20.86
CA SER A 78 2.04 -1.59 -21.66
C SER A 78 2.43 -2.49 -22.84
N HIS A 79 2.51 -3.81 -22.62
CA HIS A 79 2.78 -4.77 -23.69
C HIS A 79 1.72 -4.75 -24.80
N ARG A 80 0.43 -4.65 -24.45
CA ARG A 80 -0.67 -4.58 -25.42
C ARG A 80 -0.73 -3.24 -26.13
N LEU A 81 -0.50 -2.15 -25.40
CA LEU A 81 -0.44 -0.80 -25.95
C LEU A 81 0.63 -0.69 -27.04
N ALA A 82 1.82 -1.24 -26.80
CA ALA A 82 2.92 -1.26 -27.78
C ALA A 82 2.59 -2.01 -29.09
N ARG A 83 1.60 -2.90 -29.05
CA ARG A 83 1.12 -3.68 -30.20
C ARG A 83 -0.16 -3.11 -30.82
N GLY A 84 -0.66 -1.98 -30.32
CA GLY A 84 -1.93 -1.39 -30.75
C GLY A 84 -3.16 -2.22 -30.34
N GLU A 85 -3.01 -3.13 -29.37
CA GLU A 85 -4.10 -3.96 -28.88
C GLU A 85 -4.85 -3.29 -27.71
N GLY A 86 -6.17 -3.47 -27.64
CA GLY A 86 -6.98 -2.97 -26.54
C GLY A 86 -6.73 -3.68 -25.20
N GLY A 87 -6.81 -2.94 -24.08
CA GLY A 87 -6.56 -3.45 -22.73
C GLY A 87 -7.73 -4.17 -22.03
N ARG A 88 -8.95 -4.10 -22.58
CA ARG A 88 -10.18 -4.60 -21.92
C ARG A 88 -10.09 -6.04 -21.36
N PRO A 89 -9.55 -7.03 -22.08
CA PRO A 89 -9.48 -8.40 -21.55
C PRO A 89 -8.54 -8.54 -20.36
N VAL A 90 -7.45 -7.75 -20.32
CA VAL A 90 -6.48 -7.72 -19.22
C VAL A 90 -7.15 -7.14 -17.98
N VAL A 91 -7.78 -5.96 -18.14
CA VAL A 91 -8.49 -5.30 -17.03
C VAL A 91 -9.56 -6.22 -16.45
N ARG A 92 -10.39 -6.86 -17.28
CA ARG A 92 -11.42 -7.80 -16.80
C ARG A 92 -10.83 -8.95 -15.99
N ARG A 93 -9.70 -9.51 -16.44
CA ARG A 93 -9.02 -10.60 -15.72
C ARG A 93 -8.47 -10.13 -14.39
N ILE A 94 -7.80 -8.99 -14.37
CA ILE A 94 -7.21 -8.40 -13.16
C ILE A 94 -8.30 -8.02 -12.15
N VAL A 95 -9.41 -7.42 -12.58
CA VAL A 95 -10.55 -7.12 -11.72
C VAL A 95 -11.13 -8.40 -11.11
N THR A 96 -11.22 -9.48 -11.88
CA THR A 96 -11.70 -10.77 -11.37
C THR A 96 -10.76 -11.34 -10.31
N ILE A 97 -9.44 -11.29 -10.55
CA ILE A 97 -8.43 -11.74 -9.57
C ILE A 97 -8.48 -10.87 -8.32
N GLY A 98 -8.56 -9.54 -8.47
CA GLY A 98 -8.70 -8.60 -7.37
C GLY A 98 -9.94 -8.90 -6.52
N ALA A 99 -11.10 -9.13 -7.16
CA ALA A 99 -12.33 -9.49 -6.46
C ALA A 99 -12.21 -10.83 -5.70
N VAL A 100 -11.52 -11.83 -6.27
CA VAL A 100 -11.25 -13.09 -5.57
C VAL A 100 -10.34 -12.87 -4.37
N ILE A 101 -9.27 -12.09 -4.52
CA ILE A 101 -8.35 -11.75 -3.41
C ILE A 101 -9.12 -11.03 -2.30
N THR A 102 -9.91 -10.00 -2.63
CA THR A 102 -10.77 -9.29 -1.67
C THR A 102 -11.71 -10.25 -0.96
N GLY A 103 -12.42 -11.12 -1.71
CA GLY A 103 -13.34 -12.09 -1.13
C GLY A 103 -12.66 -13.06 -0.15
N VAL A 104 -11.47 -13.55 -0.48
CA VAL A 104 -10.67 -14.42 0.39
C VAL A 104 -10.20 -13.69 1.64
N VAL A 105 -9.68 -12.46 1.49
CA VAL A 105 -9.23 -11.64 2.63
C VAL A 105 -10.39 -11.36 3.58
N LEU A 106 -11.56 -10.96 3.06
CA LEU A 106 -12.75 -10.73 3.87
C LEU A 106 -13.21 -12.00 4.59
N ALA A 107 -13.20 -13.15 3.91
CA ALA A 107 -13.54 -14.42 4.56
C ALA A 107 -12.58 -14.72 5.72
N VAL A 108 -11.28 -14.53 5.54
CA VAL A 108 -10.28 -14.72 6.60
C VAL A 108 -10.49 -13.73 7.75
N VAL A 109 -10.73 -12.45 7.47
CA VAL A 109 -11.01 -11.43 8.50
C VAL A 109 -12.26 -11.77 9.30
N LEU A 110 -13.33 -12.24 8.65
CA LEU A 110 -14.56 -12.65 9.32
C LEU A 110 -14.37 -13.91 10.17
N ILE A 111 -13.68 -14.92 9.66
CA ILE A 111 -13.38 -16.16 10.41
C ILE A 111 -12.48 -15.86 11.62
N ALA A 112 -11.47 -15.02 11.44
CA ALA A 112 -10.54 -14.62 12.50
C ALA A 112 -11.05 -13.45 13.36
N SER A 113 -12.27 -12.97 13.13
CA SER A 113 -12.80 -11.76 13.77
C SER A 113 -12.73 -11.75 15.30
N PRO A 114 -13.00 -12.84 16.04
CA PRO A 114 -12.91 -12.78 17.51
C PRO A 114 -11.48 -12.52 17.99
N VAL A 115 -10.48 -13.12 17.31
CA VAL A 115 -9.07 -12.98 17.64
C VAL A 115 -8.55 -11.62 17.22
N ILE A 116 -8.86 -11.16 16.00
CA ILE A 116 -8.45 -9.84 15.51
C ILE A 116 -9.01 -8.75 16.42
N THR A 117 -10.29 -8.82 16.77
CA THR A 117 -10.90 -7.81 17.62
C THR A 117 -10.32 -7.82 19.03
N SER A 118 -10.18 -8.99 19.66
CA SER A 118 -9.70 -9.06 21.06
C SER A 118 -8.19 -8.81 21.22
N GLU A 119 -7.34 -9.33 20.34
CA GLU A 119 -5.88 -9.28 20.49
C GLU A 119 -5.23 -8.13 19.73
N TYR A 120 -5.85 -7.65 18.64
CA TYR A 120 -5.24 -6.62 17.77
C TYR A 120 -5.91 -5.25 17.88
N PHE A 121 -7.22 -5.21 18.14
CA PHE A 121 -8.00 -3.97 18.26
C PHE A 121 -8.51 -3.70 19.69
N ASP A 122 -7.97 -4.36 20.71
CA ASP A 122 -8.33 -4.16 22.12
C ASP A 122 -9.86 -4.24 22.41
N GLY A 123 -10.58 -5.06 21.64
CA GLY A 123 -12.03 -5.24 21.75
C GLY A 123 -12.87 -4.35 20.83
N ASP A 124 -12.26 -3.45 20.06
CA ASP A 124 -12.98 -2.50 19.21
C ASP A 124 -13.48 -3.11 17.89
N TRP A 125 -14.77 -3.46 17.85
CA TRP A 125 -15.44 -3.99 16.67
C TRP A 125 -15.61 -2.97 15.53
N TRP A 126 -15.61 -1.66 15.82
CA TRP A 126 -15.64 -0.66 14.75
C TRP A 126 -14.37 -0.67 13.94
N MET A 127 -13.24 -0.97 14.59
CA MET A 127 -11.97 -1.13 13.92
C MET A 127 -11.99 -2.37 13.01
N LEU A 128 -12.54 -3.52 13.45
CA LEU A 128 -12.73 -4.66 12.55
C LEU A 128 -13.57 -4.32 11.30
N ILE A 129 -14.67 -3.58 11.48
CA ILE A 129 -15.53 -3.13 10.37
C ILE A 129 -14.74 -2.20 9.44
N ALA A 130 -14.02 -1.23 9.98
CA ALA A 130 -13.18 -0.34 9.21
C ALA A 130 -12.15 -1.12 8.38
N LEU A 131 -11.52 -2.16 8.96
CA LEU A 131 -10.55 -3.01 8.26
C LEU A 131 -11.21 -3.74 7.10
N ALA A 132 -12.38 -4.35 7.33
CA ALA A 132 -13.13 -5.03 6.28
C ALA A 132 -13.53 -4.07 5.15
N THR A 133 -14.01 -2.86 5.48
CA THR A 133 -14.38 -1.86 4.47
C THR A 133 -13.20 -1.34 3.66
N ALA A 134 -12.00 -1.28 4.23
CA ALA A 134 -10.80 -0.84 3.53
C ALA A 134 -10.42 -1.73 2.34
N PHE A 135 -10.88 -2.98 2.29
CA PHE A 135 -10.67 -3.89 1.15
C PHE A 135 -11.76 -3.83 0.08
N VAL A 136 -12.87 -3.15 0.36
CA VAL A 136 -14.05 -3.08 -0.51
C VAL A 136 -14.18 -1.71 -1.19
N ALA A 137 -13.76 -0.65 -0.50
CA ALA A 137 -13.77 0.74 -0.98
C ALA A 137 -12.74 0.98 -2.09
#